data_AF-A0A7X6Z9W4-F1
#
_entry.id   AF-A0A7X6Z9W4-F1
#
_cell.length_a   1.000
_cell.length_b   1.000
_cell.length_c   1.000
_cell.angle_alpha   90.00
_cell.angle_beta   90.00
_cell.angle_gamma   90.00
#
_symmetry.space_group_name_H-M   'P 1'
#
loop_
_entity.id
_entity.type
_entity.pdbx_description
1 polymer ?
#
loop_
_entity_poly.entity_id
_entity_poly.type
_entity_poly.pdbx_seq_one_letter_code
_entity_poly.pdbx_strand_id
1 'polypeptide(L)'
;MTKRTLSEGLGSWISSLHFSGFTVLIVALIVVGGVTISPTLTTFVNQQRENAELRETVRLQNERVNEADAERAKWQDPSYVRSQARGRLFYVMPGETQLSIIEDVVIPEDSTAVTSDTLTEATSNWARTLAVSTLVAGLSTDLPNYLPEQTADESAEAPAGAATDEAAEPAAE
;
A
#
# COMPACT_ATOMS: atom_id res chain seq x y z
N MET A 1 43.23 62.00 6.46
CA MET A 1 42.73 61.19 5.33
C MET A 1 43.95 60.66 4.57
N THR A 2 44.53 59.55 5.03
CA THR A 2 45.79 59.01 4.48
C THR A 2 45.49 57.69 3.80
N LYS A 3 45.07 57.78 2.53
CA LYS A 3 44.92 56.62 1.65
C LYS A 3 45.91 56.82 0.51
N ARG A 4 46.99 56.04 0.52
CA ARG A 4 47.91 55.70 -0.60
C ARG A 4 49.31 55.51 -0.02
N THR A 5 49.67 54.27 0.30
CA THR A 5 51.09 53.86 0.43
C THR A 5 51.29 52.36 0.19
N LEU A 6 50.25 51.52 0.33
CA LEU A 6 50.39 50.06 0.10
C LEU A 6 50.81 49.72 -1.34
N SER A 7 50.25 50.40 -2.33
CA SER A 7 50.56 50.13 -3.75
C SER A 7 51.95 50.61 -4.16
N GLU A 8 52.49 51.66 -3.54
CA GLU A 8 53.81 52.22 -3.86
C GLU A 8 54.93 51.33 -3.34
N GLY A 9 54.76 50.77 -2.13
CA GLY A 9 55.69 49.80 -1.57
C GLY A 9 55.68 48.48 -2.35
N LEU A 10 54.50 48.01 -2.77
CA LEU A 10 54.38 46.80 -3.60
C LEU A 10 55.03 46.98 -4.98
N GLY A 11 54.78 48.11 -5.65
CA GLY A 11 55.36 48.40 -6.97
C GLY A 11 56.88 48.59 -6.92
N SER A 12 57.40 49.26 -5.89
CA SER A 12 58.85 49.43 -5.68
C SER A 12 59.54 48.12 -5.33
N TRP A 13 58.91 47.26 -4.51
CA TRP A 13 59.46 45.93 -4.20
C TRP A 13 59.50 45.06 -5.46
N ILE A 14 58.41 45.05 -6.24
CA ILE A 14 58.33 44.34 -7.53
C ILE A 14 59.34 44.87 -8.54
N SER A 15 59.57 46.19 -8.60
CA SER A 15 60.56 46.80 -9.49
C SER A 15 62.00 46.59 -9.03
N SER A 16 62.23 46.29 -7.74
CA SER A 16 63.56 45.97 -7.18
C SER A 16 63.95 44.50 -7.38
N LEU A 17 63.00 43.62 -7.73
CA LEU A 17 63.33 42.35 -8.36
C LEU A 17 63.87 42.66 -9.75
N HIS A 18 65.20 42.76 -9.83
CA HIS A 18 66.00 42.73 -11.04
C HIS A 18 65.26 41.94 -12.13
N PHE A 19 64.77 42.64 -13.16
CA PHE A 19 64.13 42.06 -14.35
C PHE A 19 65.17 41.31 -15.21
N SER A 20 65.85 40.37 -14.56
CA SER A 20 66.81 39.44 -15.12
C SER A 20 66.05 38.23 -15.65
N GLY A 21 66.63 37.51 -16.62
CA GLY A 21 66.09 36.24 -17.13
C GLY A 21 65.80 35.22 -16.03
N PHE A 22 66.42 35.36 -14.85
CA PHE A 22 66.11 34.59 -13.65
C PHE A 22 64.66 34.78 -13.15
N THR A 23 64.15 36.01 -13.15
CA THR A 23 62.77 36.31 -12.75
C THR A 23 61.78 35.69 -13.74
N VAL A 24 62.11 35.73 -15.04
CA VAL A 24 61.31 35.04 -16.08
C VAL A 24 61.31 33.53 -15.86
N LEU A 25 62.45 32.93 -15.49
CA LEU A 25 62.54 31.51 -15.16
C LEU A 25 61.70 31.13 -13.94
N ILE A 26 61.75 31.91 -12.85
CA ILE A 26 60.93 31.65 -11.66
C ILE A 26 59.44 31.70 -12.00
N VAL A 27 59.00 32.74 -12.72
CA VAL A 27 57.59 32.87 -13.11
C VAL A 27 57.17 31.69 -14.00
N ALA A 28 58.00 31.31 -14.98
CA ALA A 28 57.73 30.16 -15.82
C ALA A 28 57.60 28.87 -14.99
N LEU A 29 58.46 28.68 -13.98
CA LEU A 29 58.44 27.50 -13.12
C LEU A 29 57.18 27.46 -12.22
N ILE A 30 56.76 28.60 -11.68
CA ILE A 30 55.51 28.72 -10.92
C ILE A 30 54.30 28.41 -11.80
N VAL A 31 54.27 28.93 -13.04
CA VAL A 31 53.18 28.67 -13.99
C VAL A 31 53.13 27.19 -14.35
N VAL A 32 54.27 26.57 -14.68
CA VAL A 32 54.34 25.13 -14.97
C VAL A 32 53.88 24.32 -13.75
N GLY A 33 54.37 24.63 -12.55
CA GLY A 33 53.96 23.94 -11.32
C GLY A 33 52.45 24.08 -11.03
N GLY A 34 51.90 25.28 -11.19
CA GLY A 34 50.47 25.53 -11.02
C GLY A 34 49.60 24.76 -12.02
N VAL A 35 49.98 24.75 -13.30
CA VAL A 35 49.28 24.00 -14.35
C VAL A 35 49.34 22.50 -14.10
N THR A 36 50.47 21.97 -13.62
CA THR A 36 50.61 20.54 -13.26
C THR A 36 49.74 20.14 -12.07
N ILE A 37 49.54 21.03 -11.08
CA ILE A 37 48.76 20.74 -9.86
C ILE A 37 47.25 20.96 -10.09
N SER A 38 46.87 21.89 -10.97
CA SER A 38 45.47 22.20 -11.28
C SER A 38 44.59 20.98 -11.57
N PRO A 39 44.98 20.02 -12.45
CA PRO A 39 44.16 18.85 -12.72
C PRO A 39 44.04 17.89 -11.52
N THR A 40 45.02 17.88 -10.61
CA THR A 40 45.03 17.01 -9.43
C THR A 40 44.04 17.49 -8.37
N LEU A 41 43.87 18.81 -8.24
CA LEU A 41 42.90 19.40 -7.32
C LEU A 41 41.46 19.12 -7.77
N THR A 42 41.20 19.18 -9.08
CA THR A 42 39.86 18.92 -9.63
C THR A 42 39.50 17.43 -9.54
N THR A 43 40.46 16.52 -9.77
CA THR A 43 40.23 15.07 -9.65
C THR A 43 39.99 14.66 -8.20
N PHE A 44 40.70 15.23 -7.23
CA PHE A 44 40.50 14.91 -5.81
C PHE A 44 39.07 15.24 -5.33
N VAL A 45 38.52 16.38 -5.74
CA VAL A 45 37.13 16.76 -5.40
C VAL A 45 36.11 15.83 -6.07
N ASN A 46 36.37 15.43 -7.32
CA ASN A 46 35.50 14.50 -8.04
C ASN A 46 35.53 13.09 -7.43
N GLN A 47 36.72 12.59 -7.05
CA GLN A 47 36.88 11.29 -6.39
C GLN A 47 36.14 11.23 -5.06
N GLN A 48 36.10 12.33 -4.30
CA GLN A 48 35.37 12.35 -3.03
C GLN A 48 33.84 12.25 -3.22
N ARG A 49 33.32 12.81 -4.33
CA ARG A 49 31.90 12.68 -4.70
C ARG A 49 31.57 11.27 -5.17
N GLU A 50 32.42 10.71 -6.04
CA GLU A 50 32.28 9.34 -6.52
C GLU A 50 32.33 8.34 -5.34
N ASN A 51 33.22 8.54 -4.36
CA ASN A 51 33.29 7.67 -3.18
C ASN A 51 32.02 7.73 -2.31
N ALA A 52 31.40 8.91 -2.19
CA ALA A 52 30.14 9.06 -1.46
C ALA A 52 28.98 8.36 -2.18
N GLU A 53 28.88 8.54 -3.49
CA GLU A 53 27.86 7.92 -4.33
C GLU A 53 28.01 6.39 -4.40
N LEU A 54 29.24 5.88 -4.57
CA LEU A 54 29.51 4.45 -4.59
C LEU A 54 29.18 3.80 -3.23
N ARG A 55 29.52 4.46 -2.11
CA ARG A 55 29.15 3.95 -0.77
C ARG A 55 27.64 3.91 -0.57
N GLU A 56 26.93 4.94 -1.01
CA GLU A 56 25.47 4.95 -0.96
C GLU A 56 24.87 3.82 -1.82
N THR A 57 25.39 3.64 -3.02
CA THR A 57 24.97 2.57 -3.94
C THR A 57 25.19 1.19 -3.33
N VAL A 58 26.35 0.94 -2.72
CA VAL A 58 26.64 -0.33 -2.02
C VAL A 58 25.69 -0.54 -0.84
N ARG A 59 25.38 0.50 -0.07
CA ARG A 59 24.42 0.42 1.04
C ARG A 59 23.03 0.00 0.52
N LEU A 60 22.54 0.67 -0.52
CA LEU A 60 21.23 0.36 -1.12
C LEU A 60 21.20 -1.05 -1.73
N GLN A 61 22.29 -1.48 -2.36
CA GLN A 61 22.38 -2.84 -2.92
C GLN A 61 22.35 -3.91 -1.82
N ASN A 62 23.09 -3.72 -0.72
CA ASN A 62 23.07 -4.63 0.42
C ASN A 62 21.68 -4.71 1.07
N GLU A 63 20.98 -3.58 1.17
CA GLU A 63 19.62 -3.53 1.71
C GLU A 63 18.63 -4.33 0.85
N ARG A 64 18.73 -4.20 -0.48
CA ARG A 64 17.93 -5.01 -1.43
C ARG A 64 18.25 -6.50 -1.35
N VAL A 65 19.52 -6.88 -1.17
CA VAL A 65 19.92 -8.29 -1.00
C VAL A 65 19.31 -8.84 0.29
N ASN A 66 19.41 -8.11 1.40
CA ASN A 66 18.81 -8.53 2.68
C ASN A 66 17.28 -8.68 2.58
N GLU A 67 16.60 -7.77 1.89
CA GLU A 67 15.15 -7.86 1.66
C GLU A 67 14.80 -9.09 0.81
N ALA A 68 15.54 -9.32 -0.29
CA ALA A 68 15.34 -10.49 -1.14
C ALA A 68 15.61 -11.81 -0.40
N ASP A 69 16.63 -11.85 0.47
CA ASP A 69 16.94 -13.01 1.29
C ASP A 69 15.86 -13.25 2.36
N ALA A 70 15.34 -12.18 2.98
CA ALA A 70 14.23 -12.27 3.93
C ALA A 70 12.94 -12.75 3.25
N GLU A 71 12.65 -12.30 2.03
CA GLU A 71 11.55 -12.84 1.24
C GLU A 71 11.78 -14.32 0.94
N ARG A 72 12.96 -14.70 0.42
CA ARG A 72 13.28 -16.10 0.15
C ARG A 72 13.12 -16.99 1.38
N ALA A 73 13.49 -16.50 2.57
CA ALA A 73 13.28 -17.23 3.81
C ALA A 73 11.78 -17.46 4.09
N LYS A 74 10.93 -16.46 3.83
CA LYS A 74 9.46 -16.60 3.95
C LYS A 74 8.91 -17.61 2.95
N TRP A 75 9.36 -17.59 1.69
CA TRP A 75 8.92 -18.54 0.66
C TRP A 75 9.38 -19.99 0.91
N GLN A 76 10.40 -20.20 1.74
CA GLN A 76 10.85 -21.54 2.14
C GLN A 76 9.92 -22.20 3.18
N ASP A 77 9.04 -21.45 3.84
CA ASP A 77 8.08 -22.01 4.79
C ASP A 77 6.88 -22.65 4.06
N PRO A 78 6.66 -23.98 4.19
CA PRO A 78 5.54 -24.67 3.55
C PRO A 78 4.16 -24.15 3.96
N SER A 79 4.04 -23.56 5.15
CA SER A 79 2.79 -22.97 5.64
C SER A 79 2.45 -21.66 4.93
N TYR A 80 3.47 -20.83 4.68
CA TYR A 80 3.35 -19.56 3.95
C TYR A 80 3.00 -19.79 2.47
N VAL A 81 3.60 -20.79 1.84
CA VAL A 81 3.25 -21.17 0.45
C VAL A 81 1.81 -21.69 0.37
N ARG A 82 1.34 -22.48 1.33
CA ARG A 82 -0.04 -22.97 1.36
C ARG A 82 -1.08 -21.86 1.48
N SER A 83 -0.83 -20.85 2.33
CA SER A 83 -1.77 -19.72 2.47
C SER A 83 -1.80 -18.83 1.22
N GLN A 84 -0.64 -18.55 0.61
CA GLN A 84 -0.56 -17.77 -0.63
C GLN A 84 -1.16 -18.51 -1.84
N ALA A 85 -0.94 -19.82 -1.95
CA ALA A 85 -1.52 -20.63 -3.01
C ALA A 85 -3.05 -20.69 -2.90
N ARG A 86 -3.62 -20.71 -1.69
CA ARG A 86 -5.08 -20.72 -1.51
C ARG A 86 -5.74 -19.45 -2.05
N GLY A 87 -5.14 -18.28 -1.80
CA GLY A 87 -5.67 -17.00 -2.28
C GLY A 87 -5.55 -16.79 -3.79
N ARG A 88 -4.50 -17.33 -4.43
CA ARG A 88 -4.27 -17.17 -5.89
C ARG A 88 -4.78 -18.31 -6.75
N LEU A 89 -4.70 -19.55 -6.28
CA LEU A 89 -4.94 -20.76 -7.07
C LEU A 89 -6.20 -21.52 -6.61
N PHE A 90 -6.98 -20.97 -5.67
CA PHE A 90 -8.17 -21.61 -5.11
C PHE A 90 -7.91 -23.06 -4.63
N TYR A 91 -6.70 -23.31 -4.12
CA TYR A 91 -6.30 -24.65 -3.66
C TYR A 91 -7.09 -25.00 -2.39
N VAL A 92 -7.92 -26.04 -2.47
CA VAL A 92 -8.70 -26.60 -1.36
C VAL A 92 -7.96 -27.79 -0.75
N MET A 93 -8.05 -27.97 0.57
CA MET A 93 -7.60 -29.22 1.18
C MET A 93 -8.60 -30.33 0.87
N PRO A 94 -8.15 -31.60 0.71
CA PRO A 94 -9.07 -32.72 0.56
C PRO A 94 -10.03 -32.76 1.78
N GLY A 95 -11.32 -32.50 1.53
CA GLY A 95 -12.37 -32.38 2.55
C GLY A 95 -13.03 -31.01 2.71
N GLU A 96 -12.51 -29.93 2.10
CA GLU A 96 -13.17 -28.62 2.06
C GLU A 96 -14.10 -28.50 0.84
N THR A 97 -15.33 -28.00 1.03
CA THR A 97 -16.33 -27.78 -0.03
C THR A 97 -16.15 -26.39 -0.65
N GLN A 98 -15.94 -26.30 -1.97
CA GLN A 98 -15.76 -25.03 -2.68
C GLN A 98 -17.14 -24.37 -2.91
N LEU A 99 -17.41 -23.25 -2.22
CA LEU A 99 -18.58 -22.41 -2.52
C LEU A 99 -18.23 -21.51 -3.72
N SER A 100 -18.64 -21.92 -4.92
CA SER A 100 -18.62 -21.04 -6.09
C SER A 100 -19.91 -20.23 -6.10
N ILE A 101 -19.79 -18.91 -5.98
CA ILE A 101 -20.92 -18.00 -6.16
C ILE A 101 -21.10 -17.85 -7.66
N ILE A 102 -22.13 -18.51 -8.19
CA ILE A 102 -22.56 -18.32 -9.56
C ILE A 102 -23.40 -17.04 -9.55
N GLU A 103 -22.86 -15.97 -10.12
CA GLU A 103 -23.56 -14.71 -10.38
C GLU A 103 -24.56 -14.90 -11.54
N ASP A 104 -25.50 -15.83 -11.42
CA ASP A 104 -26.69 -15.92 -12.30
C ASP A 104 -27.86 -15.10 -11.73
N VAL A 105 -27.60 -14.36 -10.65
CA VAL A 105 -28.48 -13.31 -10.16
C VAL A 105 -28.01 -12.02 -10.80
N VAL A 106 -28.86 -11.44 -11.63
CA VAL A 106 -28.76 -10.02 -12.01
C VAL A 106 -28.83 -9.23 -10.72
N ILE A 107 -27.69 -8.84 -10.17
CA ILE A 107 -27.64 -7.86 -9.10
C ILE A 107 -28.11 -6.56 -9.75
N PRO A 108 -29.23 -5.96 -9.30
CA PRO A 108 -29.65 -4.68 -9.84
C PRO A 108 -28.47 -3.72 -9.67
N GLU A 109 -28.04 -3.12 -10.78
CA GLU A 109 -26.95 -2.12 -10.80
C GLU A 109 -27.12 -1.17 -9.61
N ASP A 110 -26.04 -0.96 -8.85
CA ASP A 110 -26.01 0.03 -7.79
C ASP A 110 -26.61 1.33 -8.33
N SER A 111 -27.65 1.83 -7.66
CA SER A 111 -28.43 2.97 -8.14
C SER A 111 -27.51 4.09 -8.62
N THR A 112 -27.51 4.34 -9.92
CA THR A 112 -26.83 5.49 -10.57
C THR A 112 -27.54 6.81 -10.28
N ALA A 113 -28.36 6.84 -9.22
CA ALA A 113 -29.09 8.00 -8.77
C ALA A 113 -28.08 9.09 -8.40
N VAL A 114 -28.07 10.15 -9.21
CA VAL A 114 -27.32 11.37 -8.92
C VAL A 114 -27.90 11.98 -7.65
N THR A 115 -27.05 12.21 -6.64
CA THR A 115 -27.44 12.88 -5.39
C THR A 115 -28.18 14.17 -5.72
N SER A 116 -29.48 14.19 -5.40
CA SER A 116 -30.32 15.38 -5.59
C SER A 116 -30.12 16.32 -4.41
N ASP A 117 -30.02 17.62 -4.67
CA ASP A 117 -29.87 18.67 -3.66
C ASP A 117 -31.18 18.92 -2.87
N THR A 118 -32.22 18.15 -3.20
CA THR A 118 -33.50 18.12 -2.49
C THR A 118 -33.44 17.11 -1.37
N LEU A 119 -33.63 17.57 -0.13
CA LEU A 119 -33.69 16.70 1.03
C LEU A 119 -35.01 15.92 1.02
N THR A 120 -34.96 14.63 0.68
CA THR A 120 -36.10 13.74 0.84
C THR A 120 -36.28 13.44 2.32
N GLU A 121 -37.44 13.80 2.88
CA GLU A 121 -37.77 13.50 4.27
C GLU A 121 -37.89 11.98 4.44
N ALA A 122 -37.02 11.41 5.27
CA ALA A 122 -37.09 9.99 5.60
C ALA A 122 -38.40 9.75 6.37
N THR A 123 -39.27 8.93 5.81
CA THR A 123 -40.57 8.52 6.39
C THR A 123 -40.43 7.96 7.82
N SER A 124 -39.23 7.49 8.19
CA SER A 124 -38.92 7.02 9.54
C SER A 124 -37.66 7.69 10.10
N ASN A 125 -37.78 8.23 11.31
CA ASN A 125 -36.67 8.76 12.08
C ASN A 125 -35.95 7.60 12.79
N TRP A 126 -35.02 6.96 12.10
CA TRP A 126 -34.25 5.81 12.60
C TRP A 126 -33.57 6.08 13.94
N ALA A 127 -33.10 7.31 14.18
CA ALA A 127 -32.42 7.68 15.41
C ALA A 127 -33.39 7.61 16.60
N ARG A 128 -34.63 8.08 16.41
CA ARG A 128 -35.69 7.95 17.41
C ARG A 128 -36.09 6.49 17.61
N THR A 129 -36.22 5.72 16.53
CA THR A 129 -36.57 4.30 16.62
C THR A 129 -35.51 3.51 17.37
N LEU A 130 -34.22 3.73 17.11
CA LEU A 130 -33.13 3.08 17.84
C LEU A 130 -33.13 3.49 19.32
N ALA A 131 -33.26 4.79 19.61
CA ALA A 131 -33.29 5.28 20.99
C ALA A 131 -34.45 4.66 21.79
N VAL A 132 -35.64 4.59 21.19
CA VAL A 132 -36.81 3.94 21.81
C VAL A 132 -36.58 2.44 21.95
N SER A 133 -36.02 1.75 20.96
CA SER A 133 -35.73 0.32 21.05
C SER A 133 -34.73 -0.01 22.15
N THR A 134 -33.68 0.79 22.34
CA THR A 134 -32.71 0.59 23.43
C THR A 134 -33.32 0.86 24.80
N LEU A 135 -34.16 1.90 24.91
CA LEU A 135 -34.86 2.20 26.15
C LEU A 135 -35.91 1.13 26.48
N VAL A 136 -36.69 0.67 25.50
CA VAL A 136 -37.64 -0.43 25.66
C VAL A 136 -36.88 -1.68 26.09
N ALA A 137 -35.84 -2.10 25.37
CA ALA A 137 -35.06 -3.29 25.73
C ALA A 137 -34.42 -3.23 27.13
N GLY A 138 -34.07 -2.03 27.62
CA GLY A 138 -33.50 -1.83 28.95
C GLY A 138 -34.51 -1.73 30.09
N LEU A 139 -35.74 -1.28 29.80
CA LEU A 139 -36.80 -1.06 30.81
C LEU A 139 -37.94 -2.10 30.74
N SER A 140 -38.08 -2.85 29.65
CA SER A 140 -39.10 -3.89 29.49
C SER A 140 -38.58 -5.23 30.01
N THR A 141 -39.20 -5.73 31.07
CA THR A 141 -39.12 -7.16 31.46
C THR A 141 -40.12 -8.03 30.69
N ASP A 142 -41.02 -7.39 29.92
CA ASP A 142 -42.04 -8.06 29.14
C ASP A 142 -41.53 -8.28 27.70
N LEU A 143 -41.62 -9.50 27.19
CA LEU A 143 -41.22 -9.86 25.82
C LEU A 143 -42.29 -9.35 24.86
N PRO A 144 -42.04 -8.33 24.04
CA PRO A 144 -43.05 -7.88 23.11
C PRO A 144 -43.08 -8.87 21.93
N ASN A 145 -44.19 -9.58 21.77
CA ASN A 145 -44.42 -10.44 20.62
C ASN A 145 -44.76 -9.59 19.38
N TYR A 146 -43.80 -8.78 18.91
CA TYR A 146 -43.85 -8.10 17.62
C TYR A 146 -43.19 -8.98 16.55
N LEU A 147 -43.67 -10.21 16.40
CA LEU A 147 -43.67 -10.77 15.08
C LEU A 147 -44.92 -10.18 14.43
N PRO A 148 -44.84 -9.49 13.27
CA PRO A 148 -46.03 -9.34 12.47
C PRO A 148 -46.56 -10.76 12.29
N GLU A 149 -47.78 -10.99 12.77
CA GLU A 149 -48.52 -12.21 12.52
C GLU A 149 -48.57 -12.31 10.99
N GLN A 150 -47.63 -13.07 10.43
CA GLN A 150 -47.76 -13.56 9.08
C GLN A 150 -48.97 -14.47 9.22
N THR A 151 -50.13 -13.91 8.92
CA THR A 151 -51.36 -14.63 8.73
C THR A 151 -51.04 -15.65 7.66
N ALA A 152 -50.60 -16.82 8.10
CA ALA A 152 -50.68 -18.07 7.39
C ALA A 152 -52.16 -18.43 7.35
N ASP A 153 -52.93 -17.55 6.73
CA ASP A 153 -54.26 -17.89 6.28
C ASP A 153 -54.10 -18.24 4.81
N GLU A 154 -54.54 -19.46 4.53
CA GLU A 154 -55.11 -19.85 3.27
C GLU A 154 -54.16 -20.46 2.21
N SER A 155 -54.33 -21.79 2.07
CA SER A 155 -54.24 -22.57 0.85
C SER A 155 -52.90 -23.21 0.46
N ALA A 156 -52.69 -24.44 0.91
CA ALA A 156 -52.69 -25.60 0.01
C ALA A 156 -52.58 -26.93 0.81
N GLU A 157 -53.76 -27.38 1.24
CA GLU A 157 -54.21 -28.75 1.43
C GLU A 157 -53.27 -29.88 0.97
N ALA A 158 -52.79 -30.69 1.92
CA ALA A 158 -52.30 -32.03 1.67
C ALA A 158 -53.49 -33.02 1.70
N PRO A 159 -53.73 -33.84 0.67
CA PRO A 159 -54.79 -34.84 0.74
C PRO A 159 -54.29 -36.06 1.53
N ALA A 160 -54.80 -36.23 2.75
CA ALA A 160 -54.81 -37.50 3.46
C ALA A 160 -56.26 -37.97 3.61
N GLY A 161 -56.78 -38.62 2.56
CA GLY A 161 -58.02 -39.38 2.61
C GLY A 161 -57.72 -40.82 2.98
N ALA A 162 -58.12 -41.22 4.19
CA ALA A 162 -58.16 -42.60 4.63
C ALA A 162 -59.32 -43.35 3.96
N ALA A 163 -59.07 -44.57 3.48
CA ALA A 163 -60.06 -45.64 3.43
C ALA A 163 -59.33 -47.00 3.38
N THR A 164 -59.30 -47.68 4.52
CA THR A 164 -59.20 -49.14 4.64
C THR A 164 -60.37 -49.81 3.94
N ASP A 165 -60.13 -50.85 3.13
CA ASP A 165 -60.59 -52.24 3.38
C ASP A 165 -60.16 -53.19 2.22
N GLU A 166 -60.07 -54.47 2.55
CA GLU A 166 -60.35 -55.62 1.68
C GLU A 166 -59.21 -56.31 0.89
N ALA A 167 -58.60 -57.29 1.59
CA ALA A 167 -58.35 -58.68 1.18
C ALA A 167 -57.92 -59.02 -0.27
N ALA A 168 -56.75 -59.66 -0.38
CA ALA A 168 -56.49 -60.99 -1.00
C ALA A 168 -55.14 -61.07 -1.74
N GLU A 169 -54.19 -61.82 -1.16
CA GLU A 169 -53.28 -62.68 -1.95
C GLU A 169 -54.11 -63.74 -2.73
N PRO A 170 -53.59 -64.47 -3.77
CA PRO A 170 -52.19 -64.75 -4.10
C PRO A 170 -51.80 -64.82 -5.62
N ALA A 171 -50.51 -65.10 -5.86
CA ALA A 171 -49.93 -65.96 -6.91
C ALA A 171 -49.81 -65.50 -8.39
N ALA A 172 -48.59 -65.72 -8.93
CA ALA A 172 -48.18 -66.15 -10.28
C ALA A 172 -48.75 -65.40 -11.51
N GLU A 173 -47.95 -64.94 -12.47
CA GLU A 173 -46.99 -65.65 -13.34
C GLU A 173 -45.96 -64.68 -13.94
#